data_AF-E9IGG5-F1
#
_entry.id   AF-E9IGG5-F1
#
_cell.length_a   1.000
_cell.length_b   1.000
_cell.length_c   1.000
_cell.angle_alpha   90.00
_cell.angle_beta   90.00
_cell.angle_gamma   90.00
#
_symmetry.space_group_name_H-M   'P 1'
#
loop_
_entity.id
_entity.type
_entity.pdbx_description
1 polymer ?
#
loop_
_entity_poly.entity_id
_entity_poly.type
_entity_poly.pdbx_seq_one_letter_code
_entity_poly.pdbx_strand_id
1 'polypeptide(L)'
;MWFTGLSWLTEDEDKWPNEVVPTIKIPELKKNTCLTATLNDDLLKKYSSYSKLLRVVAYCLRFRRNHTYTGFPCINEIDEAEIRILK
;
A
#
# COMPACT_ATOMS: atom_id res chain seq x y z
N MET A 1 -39.11 23.74 -8.41
CA MET A 1 -38.20 24.72 -9.01
C MET A 1 -36.81 24.51 -8.43
N TRP A 2 -35.90 23.91 -9.19
CA TRP A 2 -34.50 23.67 -8.82
C TRP A 2 -33.55 24.38 -9.80
N PHE A 3 -34.07 25.38 -10.53
CA PHE A 3 -33.41 26.02 -11.66
C PHE A 3 -32.65 27.30 -11.28
N THR A 4 -32.93 27.88 -10.12
CA THR A 4 -32.13 28.98 -9.56
C THR A 4 -31.14 28.38 -8.57
N GLY A 5 -29.90 28.22 -9.03
CA GLY A 5 -28.77 27.92 -8.15
C GLY A 5 -28.61 29.01 -7.08
N LEU A 6 -27.76 28.74 -6.09
CA LEU A 6 -27.50 29.68 -5.00
C LEU A 6 -26.95 30.99 -5.55
N SER A 7 -27.44 32.12 -5.02
CA SER A 7 -27.10 33.46 -5.51
C SER A 7 -25.59 33.71 -5.53
N TRP A 8 -24.86 33.17 -4.56
CA TRP A 8 -23.40 33.30 -4.46
C TRP A 8 -22.64 32.62 -5.62
N LEU A 9 -23.26 31.68 -6.35
CA LEU A 9 -22.63 31.02 -7.50
C LEU A 9 -22.59 31.94 -8.75
N THR A 10 -23.43 32.98 -8.77
CA THR A 10 -23.48 33.97 -9.86
C THR A 10 -22.64 35.21 -9.55
N GLU A 11 -22.11 35.32 -8.34
CA GLU A 11 -21.38 36.46 -7.83
C GLU A 11 -19.87 36.21 -7.84
N ASP A 12 -19.09 37.26 -7.64
CA ASP A 12 -17.63 37.24 -7.60
C ASP A 12 -17.07 36.25 -6.56
N GLU A 13 -15.89 35.68 -6.83
CA GLU A 13 -15.27 34.64 -5.98
C GLU A 13 -15.06 35.11 -4.53
N ASP A 14 -14.92 36.41 -4.31
CA ASP A 14 -14.81 37.04 -2.99
C ASP A 14 -16.06 36.85 -2.10
N LYS A 15 -17.22 36.56 -2.70
CA LYS A 15 -18.47 36.29 -1.98
C LYS A 15 -18.72 34.80 -1.75
N TRP A 16 -17.81 33.93 -2.18
CA TRP A 16 -17.97 32.50 -1.99
C TRP A 16 -17.78 32.15 -0.52
N PRO A 17 -18.56 31.19 0.02
CA PRO A 17 -18.37 30.71 1.37
C PRO A 17 -17.02 30.00 1.46
N ASN A 18 -16.01 30.68 2.01
CA ASN A 18 -14.68 30.11 2.27
C ASN A 18 -14.69 29.24 3.54
N GLU A 19 -15.75 28.46 3.74
CA GLU A 19 -15.81 27.49 4.83
C GLU A 19 -14.86 26.35 4.49
N VAL A 20 -13.85 26.18 5.34
CA VAL A 20 -13.02 24.98 5.38
C VAL A 20 -13.97 23.81 5.60
N VAL A 21 -14.30 23.11 4.51
CA VAL A 21 -15.25 21.99 4.54
C VAL A 21 -14.78 21.03 5.61
N PRO A 22 -15.54 20.82 6.70
CA PRO A 22 -15.17 19.87 7.73
C PRO A 22 -15.00 18.52 7.04
N THR A 23 -14.01 17.73 7.48
CA THR A 23 -13.89 16.34 7.03
C THR A 23 -15.14 15.58 7.50
N ILE A 24 -16.18 15.60 6.69
CA ILE A 24 -17.44 14.92 6.94
C ILE A 24 -17.12 13.43 6.84
N LYS A 25 -17.40 12.69 7.91
CA LYS A 25 -17.36 11.22 7.88
C LYS A 25 -18.52 10.75 7.02
N ILE A 26 -18.28 10.61 5.72
CA ILE A 26 -19.23 10.03 4.78
C ILE A 26 -19.39 8.54 5.16
N PRO A 27 -20.60 8.04 5.48
CA PRO A 27 -20.80 6.68 5.97
C PRO A 27 -20.28 5.60 5.01
N GLU A 28 -20.30 5.88 3.70
CA GLU A 28 -19.91 4.96 2.62
C GLU A 28 -18.48 5.17 2.12
N LEU A 29 -17.77 6.19 2.61
CA LEU A 29 -16.38 6.42 2.19
C LEU A 29 -15.49 5.36 2.81
N LYS A 30 -15.02 4.43 1.96
CA LYS A 30 -14.04 3.42 2.35
C LYS A 30 -12.77 4.13 2.85
N LYS A 31 -12.50 4.02 4.15
CA LYS A 31 -11.28 4.59 4.74
C LYS A 31 -10.08 4.00 4.02
N ASN A 32 -9.16 4.87 3.62
CA ASN A 32 -7.86 4.44 3.11
C ASN A 32 -7.07 3.86 4.29
N THR A 33 -7.09 2.54 4.44
CA THR A 33 -6.27 1.85 5.44
C THR A 33 -4.84 1.81 4.92
N CYS A 34 -3.98 2.68 5.45
CA CYS A 34 -2.55 2.58 5.22
C CYS A 34 -1.99 1.45 6.09
N LEU A 35 -1.45 0.40 5.46
CA LEU A 35 -0.74 -0.67 6.15
C LEU A 35 0.72 -0.23 6.32
N THR A 36 1.06 0.22 7.52
CA THR A 36 2.46 0.48 7.89
C THR A 36 3.10 -0.82 8.36
N ALA A 37 4.08 -1.33 7.60
CA ALA A 37 4.89 -2.45 8.04
C ALA A 37 6.06 -1.93 8.89
N THR A 38 6.16 -2.40 10.13
CA THR A 38 7.37 -2.22 10.94
C THR A 38 8.42 -3.24 10.52
N LEU A 39 9.67 -2.83 10.38
CA LEU A 39 10.77 -3.75 10.13
C LEU A 39 10.93 -4.63 11.38
N ASN A 40 10.68 -5.93 11.23
CA ASN A 40 10.77 -6.88 12.33
C ASN A 40 11.72 -8.03 11.95
N ASP A 41 12.78 -8.20 12.75
CA ASP A 41 13.80 -9.24 12.59
C ASP A 41 13.34 -10.63 13.04
N ASP A 42 12.12 -10.77 13.56
CA ASP A 42 11.56 -12.05 13.99
C ASP A 42 11.59 -13.09 12.86
N LEU A 43 11.40 -12.66 11.61
CA LEU A 43 11.52 -13.54 10.45
C LEU A 43 12.96 -14.09 10.30
N LEU A 44 13.99 -13.28 10.55
CA LEU A 44 15.39 -13.70 10.46
C LEU A 44 15.72 -14.70 11.58
N LYS A 45 15.22 -14.45 12.79
CA LYS A 45 15.45 -15.30 13.97
C LYS A 45 14.69 -16.62 13.94
N LYS A 46 13.57 -16.69 13.19
CA LYS A 46 12.72 -17.88 13.10
C LYS A 46 13.37 -19.05 12.36
N TYR A 47 14.36 -18.80 11.50
CA TYR A 47 15.00 -19.83 10.71
C TYR A 47 16.46 -20.05 11.16
N SER A 48 16.80 -21.30 11.49
CA SER A 48 18.17 -21.71 11.82
C SER A 48 19.06 -21.94 10.59
N SER A 49 18.51 -21.84 9.38
CA SER A 49 19.21 -22.05 8.12
C SER A 49 18.99 -20.86 7.20
N TYR A 50 20.08 -20.20 6.85
CA TYR A 50 20.06 -19.05 5.94
C TYR A 50 19.54 -19.41 4.55
N SER A 51 19.94 -20.57 4.01
CA SER A 51 19.44 -21.04 2.72
C SER A 51 17.93 -21.33 2.74
N LYS A 52 17.39 -21.79 3.88
CA LYS A 52 15.94 -21.96 4.05
C LYS A 52 15.22 -20.60 4.10
N LEU A 53 15.77 -19.61 4.81
CA LEU A 53 15.25 -18.26 4.85
C LEU A 53 15.20 -17.64 3.45
N LEU A 54 16.30 -17.70 2.69
CA LEU A 54 16.37 -17.18 1.32
C LEU A 54 15.29 -17.78 0.42
N ARG A 55 15.09 -19.10 0.47
CA ARG A 55 14.03 -19.77 -0.31
C ARG A 55 12.65 -19.25 0.06
N VAL A 56 12.36 -19.11 1.36
CA VAL A 56 11.07 -18.57 1.84
C VAL A 56 10.86 -17.15 1.33
N VAL A 57 11.85 -16.27 1.46
CA VAL A 57 11.76 -14.88 0.99
C VAL A 57 11.60 -14.82 -0.53
N ALA A 58 12.31 -15.65 -1.29
CA ALA A 58 12.14 -15.76 -2.73
C ALA A 58 10.70 -16.17 -3.12
N TYR A 59 10.10 -17.15 -2.41
CA TYR A 59 8.70 -17.51 -2.60
C TYR A 59 7.73 -16.36 -2.26
N CYS A 60 7.98 -15.59 -1.21
CA CYS A 60 7.19 -14.40 -0.90
C CYS A 60 7.28 -13.33 -2.00
N LEU A 61 8.46 -13.12 -2.57
CA LEU A 61 8.68 -12.18 -3.69
C LEU A 61 7.94 -12.64 -4.97
N ARG A 62 7.90 -13.95 -5.23
CA ARG A 62 7.08 -14.54 -6.31
C ARG A 62 5.58 -14.35 -6.12
N PHE A 63 5.09 -14.33 -4.88
CA PHE A 63 3.67 -14.05 -4.66
C PHE A 63 3.33 -12.59 -4.96
N ARG A 64 4.28 -11.68 -4.70
CA ARG A 64 4.11 -10.24 -4.92
C ARG A 64 4.03 -9.86 -6.40
N ARG A 65 4.86 -10.46 -7.26
CA ARG A 65 4.79 -10.29 -8.71
C ARG A 65 3.99 -11.48 -9.23
N ASN A 66 2.81 -11.33 -9.82
CA ASN A 66 1.95 -12.42 -10.34
C ASN A 66 2.67 -13.44 -11.26
N HIS A 67 3.58 -14.24 -10.71
CA HIS A 67 4.39 -15.24 -11.39
C HIS A 67 3.62 -16.54 -11.36
N THR A 68 3.43 -17.14 -12.53
CA THR A 68 2.73 -18.42 -12.70
C THR A 68 3.64 -19.63 -12.52
N TYR A 69 4.93 -19.42 -12.26
CA TYR A 69 5.91 -20.50 -12.12
C TYR A 69 5.88 -21.14 -10.73
N THR A 70 5.66 -22.45 -10.69
CA THR A 70 5.43 -23.24 -9.48
C THR A 70 6.63 -24.10 -9.02
N GLY A 71 7.80 -23.95 -9.67
CA GLY A 71 9.00 -24.75 -9.35
C GLY A 71 9.83 -24.23 -8.17
N PHE A 72 11.06 -24.73 -8.02
CA PHE A 72 12.02 -24.20 -7.05
C PHE A 72 12.46 -22.78 -7.43
N PRO A 73 12.86 -21.92 -6.46
CA PRO A 73 13.43 -20.61 -6.75
C PRO A 73 14.70 -20.76 -7.58
N CYS A 74 14.77 -20.04 -8.70
CA CYS A 74 15.96 -19.95 -9.51
C CYS A 74 17.04 -19.12 -8.79
N ILE A 75 18.29 -19.25 -9.21
CA ILE A 75 19.42 -18.56 -8.58
C ILE A 75 19.21 -17.03 -8.51
N ASN A 76 18.66 -16.42 -9.57
CA ASN A 76 18.35 -15.00 -9.60
C ASN A 76 17.31 -14.57 -8.54
N GLU A 77 16.37 -15.45 -8.21
CA GLU A 77 15.33 -15.14 -7.22
C GLU A 77 15.88 -15.28 -5.80
N ILE A 78 16.83 -16.20 -5.62
CA ILE A 78 17.59 -16.33 -4.37
C ILE A 78 18.49 -15.10 -4.19
N ASP A 79 19.17 -14.63 -5.24
CA ASP A 79 20.00 -13.43 -5.23
C ASP A 79 19.16 -12.17 -4.95
N GLU A 80 17.98 -12.02 -5.58
CA GLU A 80 17.07 -10.92 -5.27
C GLU A 80 16.59 -10.98 -3.81
N ALA A 81 16.32 -12.17 -3.28
CA ALA A 81 15.96 -12.35 -1.88
C ALA A 81 17.10 -11.96 -0.93
N GLU A 82 18.34 -12.32 -1.25
CA GLU A 82 19.54 -11.96 -0.48
C GLU A 82 19.72 -10.44 -0.43
N ILE A 83 19.68 -9.77 -1.59
CA ILE A 83 19.77 -8.30 -1.69
C ILE A 83 18.66 -7.64 -0.84
N ARG A 84 17.45 -8.20 -0.83
CA ARG A 84 16.32 -7.64 -0.08
C ARG A 84 16.44 -7.80 1.43
N ILE A 85 17.11 -8.85 1.91
CA ILE A 85 17.33 -9.09 3.34
C ILE A 85 18.45 -8.20 3.87
N LEU A 86 19.48 -7.96 3.06
CA LEU A 86 20.66 -7.19 3.47
C LEU A 86 20.51 -5.67 3.29
N LYS A 87 19.48 -5.20 2.58
CA LYS A 87 19.22 -3.79 2.25
C LYS A 87 18.00 -3.24 3.00
#